data_AF-A0A2V1DX43-F1
#
_entry.id   AF-A0A2V1DX43-F1
#
_cell.length_a   1.000
_cell.length_b   1.000
_cell.length_c   1.000
_cell.angle_alpha   90.00
_cell.angle_beta   90.00
_cell.angle_gamma   90.00
#
_symmetry.space_group_name_H-M   'P 1'
#
loop_
_entity.id
_entity.type
_entity.pdbx_description
1 polymer ?
#
loop_
_entity_poly.entity_id
_entity_poly.type
_entity_poly.pdbx_seq_one_letter_code
_entity_poly.pdbx_strand_id
1 'polypeptide(L)'
;MEHLLPSTVKLAPLTVQHYANSYDGDEFLTFPDRNGWDISTWKSVSTEATYFDRNGRSGAEIASFLQTWLFFGLLHAVLEVQCSVEDFVDEKDGRQLALNTSVLGDYIEKKIKPWSDLLPDEKESLGLRFSNYLQLASSISAGLTFVLYYNNLADEDILAESLFAPKILLETLSGCLRETLGTVVPSQTFGQDLFIERQFLKAGWCPSTVAFMGQNLPMHLQTHAFLIGNSRLCLNHEDCSPGGAGGCRLGRMSDDFKPLHVHPECRCDSMFPPMDKIVDVLEDGMIPVLTVTWNLDNIASLSILVDGMSLDDYESERPSKACPFIAFSHVWSDGLGNPHNNALPMCQFERLEHIIQVLSQKDSWVMILTSTHKTTAYKNGTIAFWLDTLCIPVDLGYQHLRDFSIQKMHDIYAKASGVVVLDPDIQRLPDNASPVDLLVGTICSGWRSRLWTYQESDLSNELYLPFQGGCATFNTEDDLLAEAGPRSLVETLLLRSAWAKYE
;
A
#
# COMPACT_ATOMS: atom_id res chain seq x y z
N MET A 1 10.18 11.84 -19.43
CA MET A 1 10.01 10.39 -19.66
C MET A 1 8.92 9.97 -18.72
N GLU A 2 7.69 9.88 -19.22
CA GLU A 2 6.53 9.53 -18.40
C GLU A 2 5.93 8.26 -19.01
N HIS A 3 6.15 7.16 -18.31
CA HIS A 3 5.67 5.84 -18.66
C HIS A 3 4.64 5.45 -17.62
N LEU A 4 3.57 4.81 -18.08
CA LEU A 4 2.50 4.37 -17.20
C LEU A 4 2.96 3.26 -16.24
N LEU A 5 4.06 2.58 -16.56
CA LEU A 5 4.74 1.61 -15.69
C LEU A 5 6.26 1.80 -15.87
N PRO A 6 7.00 2.31 -14.88
CA PRO A 6 8.46 2.44 -14.98
C PRO A 6 9.10 1.06 -15.04
N SER A 7 9.96 0.84 -16.04
CA SER A 7 10.57 -0.46 -16.36
C SER A 7 11.68 -0.90 -15.39
N THR A 8 12.13 -0.05 -14.48
CA THR A 8 13.20 -0.40 -13.53
C THR A 8 13.16 0.50 -12.30
N VAL A 9 12.25 0.25 -11.36
CA VAL A 9 12.41 0.85 -10.02
C VAL A 9 13.50 0.05 -9.31
N LYS A 10 14.75 0.49 -9.44
CA LYS A 10 15.83 0.00 -8.59
C LYS A 10 15.64 0.59 -7.20
N LEU A 11 14.95 -0.13 -6.32
CA LEU A 11 15.02 0.18 -4.89
C LEU A 11 16.40 -0.24 -4.41
N ALA A 12 17.15 0.70 -3.83
CA ALA A 12 18.31 0.33 -3.04
C ALA A 12 17.81 -0.45 -1.81
N PRO A 13 18.45 -1.56 -1.42
CA PRO A 13 18.04 -2.30 -0.24
C PRO A 13 18.13 -1.41 0.99
N LEU A 14 17.07 -1.40 1.81
CA LEU A 14 17.07 -0.73 3.11
C LEU A 14 18.15 -1.39 3.99
N THR A 15 19.28 -0.72 4.16
CA THR A 15 20.40 -1.24 4.94
C THR A 15 20.44 -0.53 6.29
N VAL A 16 20.56 -1.29 7.37
CA VAL A 16 20.79 -0.78 8.73
C VAL A 16 22.15 -1.29 9.18
N GLN A 17 23.06 -0.39 9.57
CA GLN A 17 24.37 -0.78 10.08
C GLN A 17 24.26 -1.53 11.42
N HIS A 18 25.16 -2.49 11.61
CA HIS A 18 25.32 -3.19 12.88
C HIS A 18 26.27 -2.39 13.78
N TYR A 19 25.72 -1.88 14.88
CA TYR A 19 26.45 -1.14 15.92
C TYR A 19 26.63 -1.94 17.21
N ALA A 20 25.92 -3.05 17.37
CA ALA A 20 25.83 -3.77 18.64
C ALA A 20 27.15 -4.45 19.07
N ASN A 21 27.28 -4.62 20.38
CA ASN A 21 28.19 -5.57 20.99
C ASN A 21 27.44 -6.86 21.34
N SER A 22 28.13 -7.86 21.88
CA SER A 22 27.49 -9.06 22.42
C SER A 22 26.61 -8.71 23.63
N TYR A 23 25.35 -9.16 23.60
CA TYR A 23 24.47 -9.12 24.77
C TYR A 23 24.97 -10.08 25.86
N ASP A 24 24.85 -9.69 27.14
CA ASP A 24 25.42 -10.45 28.26
C ASP A 24 24.63 -11.74 28.61
N GLY A 25 23.42 -11.90 28.05
CA GLY A 25 22.56 -13.06 28.25
C GLY A 25 21.82 -13.07 29.59
N ASP A 26 21.85 -11.96 30.32
CA ASP A 26 21.22 -11.83 31.64
C ASP A 26 19.89 -11.05 31.55
N GLU A 27 19.26 -10.75 32.69
CA GLU A 27 17.93 -10.11 32.76
C GLU A 27 17.84 -8.78 31.97
N PHE A 28 16.81 -8.65 31.11
CA PHE A 28 16.64 -7.51 30.21
C PHE A 28 16.42 -6.18 30.92
N LEU A 29 15.62 -6.16 31.98
CA LEU A 29 15.22 -4.93 32.67
C LEU A 29 16.38 -4.24 33.40
N THR A 30 17.39 -5.00 33.83
CA THR A 30 18.53 -4.49 34.60
C THR A 30 19.80 -4.34 33.76
N PHE A 31 19.75 -4.64 32.46
CA PHE A 31 20.88 -4.51 31.54
C PHE A 31 21.53 -3.11 31.54
N PRO A 32 20.76 -2.00 31.54
CA PRO A 32 21.34 -0.65 31.61
C PRO A 32 22.22 -0.45 32.85
N ASP A 33 21.72 -0.81 34.04
CA ASP A 33 22.43 -0.65 35.31
C ASP A 33 23.73 -1.46 35.34
N ARG A 34 23.67 -2.72 34.88
CA ARG A 34 24.85 -3.60 34.79
C ARG A 34 25.94 -3.05 33.88
N ASN A 35 25.56 -2.27 32.87
CA ASN A 35 26.46 -1.68 31.89
C ASN A 35 26.77 -0.20 32.16
N GLY A 36 26.35 0.32 33.33
CA GLY A 36 26.66 1.70 33.76
C GLY A 36 25.89 2.78 33.02
N TRP A 37 24.66 2.50 32.58
CA TRP A 37 23.77 3.45 31.90
C TRP A 37 22.64 3.90 32.82
N ASP A 38 22.56 5.21 33.07
CA ASP A 38 21.41 5.83 33.73
C ASP A 38 20.38 6.27 32.68
N ILE A 39 19.27 5.54 32.62
CA ILE A 39 18.17 5.77 31.68
C ILE A 39 16.98 6.51 32.32
N SER A 40 17.13 7.01 33.56
CA SER A 40 16.04 7.67 34.30
C SER A 40 15.47 8.88 33.56
N THR A 41 16.31 9.60 32.82
CA THR A 41 15.93 10.77 32.01
C THR A 41 15.41 10.41 30.61
N TRP A 42 15.52 9.16 30.18
CA TRP A 42 15.20 8.74 28.80
C TRP A 42 13.73 8.32 28.64
N LYS A 43 13.03 8.04 29.75
CA LYS A 43 11.65 7.52 29.78
C LYS A 43 10.56 8.58 29.77
N SER A 44 10.89 9.82 30.16
CA SER A 44 9.91 10.88 30.42
C SER A 44 10.26 12.14 29.66
N VAL A 45 10.04 12.14 28.35
CA VAL A 45 10.15 13.36 27.56
C VAL A 45 8.78 14.02 27.57
N SER A 46 8.52 14.81 28.61
CA SER A 46 7.38 15.74 28.62
C SER A 46 7.67 16.90 27.67
N THR A 47 6.64 17.64 27.26
CA THR A 47 6.78 18.86 26.45
C THR A 47 7.68 19.94 27.08
N GLU A 48 8.07 19.78 28.35
CA GLU A 48 8.90 20.73 29.10
C GLU A 48 10.33 20.23 29.36
N ALA A 49 10.64 18.95 29.12
CA ALA A 49 11.95 18.37 29.40
C ALA A 49 12.58 17.76 28.13
N THR A 50 13.28 18.58 27.35
CA THR A 50 14.07 18.14 26.17
C THR A 50 15.46 17.61 26.54
N TYR A 51 15.74 17.41 27.83
CA TYR A 51 17.08 17.05 28.30
C TYR A 51 17.36 15.55 28.13
N PHE A 52 18.10 15.24 27.08
CA PHE A 52 18.70 13.92 26.86
C PHE A 52 20.07 13.86 27.52
N ASP A 53 20.14 13.28 28.73
CA ASP A 53 21.42 13.10 29.41
C ASP A 53 22.21 11.97 28.76
N ARG A 54 23.34 12.32 28.16
CA ARG A 54 24.26 11.38 27.52
C ARG A 54 25.31 10.84 28.50
N ASN A 55 25.42 11.41 29.70
CA ASN A 55 26.44 11.11 30.70
C ASN A 55 27.87 11.04 30.09
N GLY A 56 28.19 11.99 29.20
CA GLY A 56 29.48 12.08 28.51
C GLY A 56 29.71 11.08 27.36
N ARG A 57 28.70 10.26 26.99
CA ARG A 57 28.83 9.23 25.95
C ARG A 57 28.66 9.77 24.53
N SER A 58 29.46 9.25 23.61
CA SER A 58 29.39 9.54 22.17
C SER A 58 28.15 8.90 21.51
N GLY A 59 27.79 9.39 20.31
CA GLY A 59 26.62 8.87 19.59
C GLY A 59 26.79 7.41 19.21
N ALA A 60 28.02 7.01 18.87
CA ALA A 60 28.38 5.63 18.57
C ALA A 60 28.26 4.70 19.80
N GLU A 61 28.68 5.15 20.99
CA GLU A 61 28.49 4.37 22.22
C GLU A 61 27.01 4.16 22.54
N ILE A 62 26.20 5.20 22.37
CA ILE A 62 24.75 5.14 22.58
C ILE A 62 24.09 4.23 21.54
N ALA A 63 24.43 4.37 20.26
CA ALA A 63 23.91 3.53 19.18
C ALA A 63 24.22 2.04 19.42
N SER A 64 25.47 1.75 19.82
CA SER A 64 25.90 0.39 20.18
C SER A 64 25.13 -0.16 21.37
N PHE A 65 24.98 0.63 22.43
CA PHE A 65 24.18 0.27 23.61
C PHE A 65 22.72 -0.01 23.25
N LEU A 66 22.08 0.85 22.45
CA LEU A 66 20.69 0.72 22.05
C LEU A 66 20.43 -0.53 21.22
N GLN A 67 21.25 -0.83 20.20
CA GLN A 67 21.09 -2.07 19.45
C GLN A 67 21.39 -3.31 20.31
N THR A 68 22.44 -3.29 21.13
CA THR A 68 22.77 -4.44 22.01
C THR A 68 21.61 -4.75 22.95
N TRP A 69 21.01 -3.73 23.54
CA TRP A 69 19.94 -3.88 24.52
C TRP A 69 18.57 -4.10 23.87
N LEU A 70 18.10 -3.14 23.07
CA LEU A 70 16.72 -3.09 22.59
C LEU A 70 16.46 -3.98 21.37
N PHE A 71 17.51 -4.42 20.66
CA PHE A 71 17.38 -5.43 19.61
C PHE A 71 17.76 -6.83 20.14
N PHE A 72 19.05 -7.07 20.43
CA PHE A 72 19.52 -8.41 20.82
C PHE A 72 19.03 -8.83 22.21
N GLY A 73 19.06 -7.93 23.19
CA GLY A 73 18.52 -8.21 24.53
C GLY A 73 17.01 -8.48 24.52
N LEU A 74 16.26 -7.74 23.71
CA LEU A 74 14.81 -7.96 23.58
C LEU A 74 14.49 -9.30 22.90
N LEU A 75 15.22 -9.65 21.83
CA LEU A 75 15.13 -10.98 21.21
C LEU A 75 15.38 -12.08 22.24
N HIS A 76 16.46 -11.96 23.01
CA HIS A 76 16.82 -12.93 24.03
C HIS A 76 15.71 -13.09 25.09
N ALA A 77 15.19 -11.97 25.60
CA ALA A 77 14.20 -11.95 26.67
C ALA A 77 12.83 -12.48 26.23
N VAL A 78 12.42 -12.20 25.00
CA VAL A 78 11.12 -12.63 24.48
C VAL A 78 11.17 -14.05 23.92
N LEU A 79 12.18 -14.39 23.12
CA LEU A 79 12.25 -15.71 22.47
C LEU A 79 12.78 -16.80 23.41
N GLU A 80 13.30 -16.42 24.58
CA GLU A 80 13.94 -17.32 25.55
C GLU A 80 15.02 -18.20 24.89
N VAL A 81 15.83 -17.59 24.02
CA VAL A 81 16.96 -18.22 23.32
C VAL A 81 18.13 -17.25 23.30
N GLN A 82 19.36 -17.77 23.42
CA GLN A 82 20.53 -17.00 23.03
C GLN A 82 20.61 -16.97 21.50
N CYS A 83 20.09 -15.90 20.90
CA CYS A 83 20.27 -15.60 19.49
C CYS A 83 21.74 -15.27 19.24
N SER A 84 22.39 -16.01 18.34
CA SER A 84 23.75 -15.70 17.90
C SER A 84 23.73 -14.39 17.11
N VAL A 85 24.71 -13.51 17.36
CA VAL A 85 24.80 -12.23 16.62
C VAL A 85 25.01 -12.51 15.13
N GLU A 86 25.74 -13.57 14.83
CA GLU A 86 26.03 -14.05 13.48
C GLU A 86 24.76 -14.46 12.71
N ASP A 87 23.67 -14.84 13.38
CA ASP A 87 22.40 -15.15 12.73
C ASP A 87 21.72 -13.90 12.15
N PHE A 88 22.05 -12.71 12.67
CA PHE A 88 21.37 -11.45 12.36
C PHE A 88 22.27 -10.40 11.71
N VAL A 89 23.43 -10.81 11.19
CA VAL A 89 24.43 -9.89 10.66
C VAL A 89 25.02 -10.44 9.36
N ASP A 90 24.98 -9.62 8.31
CA ASP A 90 25.66 -9.90 7.05
C ASP A 90 26.88 -8.99 6.86
N GLU A 91 27.92 -9.52 6.19
CA GLU A 91 29.08 -8.73 5.77
C GLU A 91 28.80 -7.96 4.49
N LYS A 92 28.85 -6.63 4.55
CA LYS A 92 28.67 -5.72 3.43
C LYS A 92 30.01 -5.16 2.96
N ASP A 93 30.23 -5.23 1.65
CA ASP A 93 31.38 -4.65 0.94
C ASP A 93 32.77 -5.01 1.54
N GLY A 94 32.84 -6.16 2.24
CA GLY A 94 34.05 -6.71 2.88
C GLY A 94 34.61 -5.91 4.07
N ARG A 95 33.83 -4.96 4.64
CA ARG A 95 34.29 -4.10 5.76
C ARG A 95 33.22 -3.65 6.76
N GLN A 96 31.94 -3.57 6.38
CA GLN A 96 30.88 -3.09 7.28
C GLN A 96 29.85 -4.18 7.51
N LEU A 97 29.46 -4.39 8.77
CA LEU A 97 28.42 -5.34 9.14
C LEU A 97 27.05 -4.63 9.08
N ALA A 98 26.05 -5.31 8.52
CA ALA A 98 24.67 -4.83 8.45
C ALA A 98 23.71 -5.82 9.12
N LEU A 99 22.64 -5.32 9.74
CA LEU A 99 21.61 -6.17 10.31
C LEU A 99 20.83 -6.91 9.22
N ASN A 100 20.61 -8.20 9.44
CA ASN A 100 19.75 -9.06 8.63
C ASN A 100 18.71 -9.74 9.55
N THR A 101 17.43 -9.64 9.20
CA THR A 101 16.34 -10.22 9.98
C THR A 101 15.63 -11.37 9.27
N SER A 102 16.21 -11.93 8.20
CA SER A 102 15.59 -12.99 7.39
C SER A 102 15.21 -14.23 8.18
N VAL A 103 15.98 -14.55 9.24
CA VAL A 103 15.74 -15.70 10.11
C VAL A 103 14.77 -15.42 11.25
N LEU A 104 14.36 -14.15 11.47
CA LEU A 104 13.51 -13.76 12.59
C LEU A 104 12.15 -14.49 12.56
N GLY A 105 11.58 -14.65 11.36
CA GLY A 105 10.31 -15.37 11.18
C GLY A 105 10.38 -16.80 11.72
N ASP A 106 11.44 -17.53 11.40
CA ASP A 106 11.63 -18.91 11.85
C ASP A 106 11.75 -19.01 13.38
N TYR A 107 12.43 -18.05 14.01
CA TYR A 107 12.52 -17.94 15.46
C TYR A 107 11.15 -17.69 16.10
N ILE A 108 10.37 -16.76 15.55
CA ILE A 108 9.00 -16.45 16.00
C ILE A 108 8.09 -17.67 15.86
N GLU A 109 8.11 -18.34 14.71
CA GLU A 109 7.33 -19.55 14.47
C GLU A 109 7.69 -20.67 15.43
N LYS A 110 8.98 -20.86 15.71
CA LYS A 110 9.46 -21.92 16.59
C LYS A 110 9.16 -21.65 18.07
N LYS A 111 9.18 -20.39 18.50
CA LYS A 111 9.16 -20.02 19.92
C LYS A 111 7.85 -19.41 20.38
N ILE A 112 7.26 -18.53 19.58
CA ILE A 112 6.03 -17.83 19.96
C ILE A 112 4.81 -18.66 19.57
N LYS A 113 4.74 -19.18 18.34
CA LYS A 113 3.55 -19.92 17.86
C LYS A 113 3.05 -21.03 18.79
N PRO A 114 3.90 -21.88 19.41
CA PRO A 114 3.43 -22.93 20.31
C PRO A 114 2.66 -22.41 21.54
N TRP A 115 2.82 -21.13 21.90
CA TRP A 115 2.07 -20.54 23.00
C TRP A 115 0.58 -20.34 22.70
N SER A 116 0.14 -20.52 21.45
CA SER A 116 -1.29 -20.50 21.08
C SER A 116 -2.09 -21.58 21.82
N ASP A 117 -1.42 -22.66 22.20
CA ASP A 117 -2.04 -23.86 22.77
C ASP A 117 -2.02 -23.87 24.31
N LEU A 118 -1.44 -22.85 24.93
CA LEU A 118 -1.40 -22.70 26.39
C LEU A 118 -2.77 -22.39 26.99
N LEU A 119 -2.92 -22.69 28.27
CA LEU A 119 -4.13 -22.35 29.03
C LEU A 119 -4.24 -20.82 29.21
N PRO A 120 -5.46 -20.27 29.39
CA PRO A 120 -5.67 -18.83 29.55
C PRO A 120 -4.80 -18.19 30.64
N ASP A 121 -4.70 -18.80 31.82
CA ASP A 121 -3.91 -18.26 32.94
C ASP A 121 -2.40 -18.22 32.63
N GLU A 122 -1.90 -19.21 31.85
CA GLU A 122 -0.51 -19.25 31.42
C GLU A 122 -0.23 -18.17 30.37
N LYS A 123 -1.16 -17.97 29.43
CA LYS A 123 -1.09 -16.88 28.45
C LYS A 123 -1.09 -15.52 29.11
N GLU A 124 -1.94 -15.32 30.11
CA GLU A 124 -2.01 -14.06 30.87
C GLU A 124 -0.70 -13.80 31.61
N SER A 125 -0.15 -14.80 32.31
CA SER A 125 1.13 -14.69 33.02
C SER A 125 2.30 -14.34 32.09
N LEU A 126 2.44 -15.06 30.97
CA LEU A 126 3.45 -14.76 29.95
C LEU A 126 3.25 -13.37 29.34
N GLY A 127 2.00 -13.03 29.02
CA GLY A 127 1.62 -11.75 28.47
C GLY A 127 2.02 -10.59 29.37
N LEU A 128 1.68 -10.64 30.66
CA LEU A 128 2.06 -9.63 31.65
C LEU A 128 3.59 -9.49 31.77
N ARG A 129 4.33 -10.61 31.75
CA ARG A 129 5.80 -10.58 31.79
C ARG A 129 6.38 -9.87 30.58
N PHE A 130 5.99 -10.26 29.37
CA PHE A 130 6.51 -9.66 28.14
C PHE A 130 6.04 -8.22 27.95
N SER A 131 4.84 -7.85 28.41
CA SER A 131 4.35 -6.48 28.42
C SER A 131 5.31 -5.52 29.13
N ASN A 132 5.95 -5.94 30.23
CA ASN A 132 6.94 -5.11 30.91
C ASN A 132 8.19 -4.84 30.06
N TYR A 133 8.70 -5.86 29.35
CA TYR A 133 9.85 -5.71 28.46
C TYR A 133 9.53 -4.78 27.29
N LEU A 134 8.40 -5.04 26.62
CA LEU A 134 7.93 -4.24 25.47
C LEU A 134 7.65 -2.78 25.87
N GLN A 135 7.03 -2.55 27.03
CA GLN A 135 6.70 -1.20 27.50
C GLN A 135 7.95 -0.39 27.86
N LEU A 136 8.98 -1.03 28.44
CA LEU A 136 10.25 -0.37 28.70
C LEU A 136 10.95 0.02 27.38
N ALA A 137 11.07 -0.94 26.46
CA ALA A 137 11.68 -0.71 25.15
C ALA A 137 10.94 0.39 24.36
N SER A 138 9.61 0.37 24.41
CA SER A 138 8.75 1.39 23.79
C SER A 138 8.97 2.77 24.39
N SER A 139 8.94 2.88 25.72
CA SER A 139 9.15 4.16 26.42
C SER A 139 10.49 4.80 26.06
N ILE A 140 11.56 4.01 26.03
CA ILE A 140 12.90 4.49 25.64
C ILE A 140 12.91 4.90 24.16
N SER A 141 12.37 4.07 23.28
CA SER A 141 12.33 4.35 21.83
C SER A 141 11.52 5.61 21.51
N ALA A 142 10.38 5.80 22.16
CA ALA A 142 9.52 6.97 22.01
C ALA A 142 10.19 8.24 22.55
N GLY A 143 10.79 8.17 23.74
CA GLY A 143 11.53 9.29 24.33
C GLY A 143 12.68 9.76 23.45
N LEU A 144 13.51 8.83 22.96
CA LEU A 144 14.62 9.17 22.07
C LEU A 144 14.14 9.66 20.70
N THR A 145 13.06 9.09 20.16
CA THR A 145 12.46 9.60 18.91
C THR A 145 12.03 11.05 19.08
N PHE A 146 11.36 11.40 20.17
CA PHE A 146 11.02 12.80 20.47
C PHE A 146 12.28 13.68 20.55
N VAL A 147 13.32 13.24 21.26
CA VAL A 147 14.57 14.01 21.37
C VAL A 147 15.17 14.29 19.99
N LEU A 148 15.22 13.29 19.12
CA LEU A 148 15.79 13.43 17.77
C LEU A 148 14.95 14.37 16.88
N TYR A 149 13.62 14.36 17.00
CA TYR A 149 12.75 15.23 16.21
C TYR A 149 12.80 16.70 16.64
N TYR A 150 12.95 16.97 17.94
CA TYR A 150 12.85 18.34 18.49
C TYR A 150 14.19 18.98 18.85
N ASN A 151 15.30 18.24 18.80
CA ASN A 151 16.64 18.75 19.08
C ASN A 151 17.58 18.50 17.92
N ASN A 152 18.41 19.49 17.60
CA ASN A 152 19.43 19.37 16.57
C ASN A 152 20.68 18.73 17.17
N LEU A 153 20.79 17.41 17.09
CA LEU A 153 21.93 16.65 17.61
C LEU A 153 22.98 16.41 16.51
N ALA A 154 24.26 16.61 16.82
CA ALA A 154 25.34 16.35 15.88
C ALA A 154 25.42 14.88 15.42
N ASP A 155 24.99 13.95 16.28
CA ASP A 155 24.99 12.50 16.04
C ASP A 155 23.59 11.97 15.64
N GLU A 156 22.69 12.82 15.16
CA GLU A 156 21.29 12.43 14.91
C GLU A 156 21.16 11.26 13.93
N ASP A 157 21.96 11.22 12.86
CA ASP A 157 21.88 10.17 11.83
C ASP A 157 22.18 8.77 12.40
N ILE A 158 23.27 8.63 13.17
CA ILE A 158 23.67 7.33 13.75
C ILE A 158 22.66 6.87 14.80
N LEU A 159 22.12 7.80 15.59
CA LEU A 159 21.12 7.49 16.60
C LEU A 159 19.79 7.08 15.97
N ALA A 160 19.31 7.81 14.95
CA ALA A 160 18.10 7.47 14.22
C ALA A 160 18.20 6.10 13.56
N GLU A 161 19.31 5.80 12.88
CA GLU A 161 19.55 4.48 12.27
C GLU A 161 19.60 3.37 13.33
N SER A 162 20.27 3.60 14.47
CA SER A 162 20.40 2.60 15.54
C SER A 162 19.07 2.22 16.19
N LEU A 163 18.09 3.12 16.19
CA LEU A 163 16.75 2.92 16.77
C LEU A 163 15.76 2.28 15.81
N PHE A 164 16.02 2.30 14.51
CA PHE A 164 15.09 1.81 13.50
C PHE A 164 14.79 0.31 13.67
N ALA A 165 15.82 -0.54 13.66
CA ALA A 165 15.64 -1.99 13.80
C ALA A 165 15.02 -2.41 15.14
N PRO A 166 15.41 -1.85 16.32
CA PRO A 166 14.70 -2.08 17.57
C PRO A 166 13.20 -1.74 17.52
N LYS A 167 12.81 -0.64 16.87
CA LYS A 167 11.40 -0.24 16.76
C LYS A 167 10.60 -1.19 15.88
N ILE A 168 11.13 -1.59 14.72
CA ILE A 168 10.51 -2.61 13.87
C ILE A 168 10.36 -3.93 14.61
N LEU A 169 11.41 -4.37 15.32
CA LEU A 169 11.36 -5.58 16.14
C LEU A 169 10.29 -5.48 17.22
N LEU A 170 10.18 -4.34 17.90
CA LEU A 170 9.19 -4.11 18.96
C LEU A 170 7.76 -4.19 18.43
N GLU A 171 7.45 -3.57 17.28
CA GLU A 171 6.14 -3.71 16.63
C GLU A 171 5.88 -5.18 16.24
N THR A 172 6.87 -5.85 15.66
CA THR A 172 6.76 -7.25 15.22
C THR A 172 6.48 -8.19 16.39
N LEU A 173 7.29 -8.13 17.44
CA LEU A 173 7.12 -8.98 18.63
C LEU A 173 5.82 -8.67 19.36
N SER A 174 5.49 -7.38 19.56
CA SER A 174 4.22 -6.96 20.17
C SER A 174 3.02 -7.54 19.42
N GLY A 175 3.02 -7.43 18.09
CA GLY A 175 1.96 -7.97 17.24
C GLY A 175 1.84 -9.49 17.31
N CYS A 176 2.94 -10.22 17.11
CA CYS A 176 2.92 -11.69 17.15
C CYS A 176 2.56 -12.24 18.55
N LEU A 177 3.05 -11.59 19.62
CA LEU A 177 2.68 -11.95 20.99
C LEU A 177 1.21 -11.68 21.26
N ARG A 178 0.67 -10.53 20.81
CA ARG A 178 -0.74 -10.19 20.97
C ARG A 178 -1.65 -11.17 20.21
N GLU A 179 -1.24 -11.59 19.02
CA GLU A 179 -1.94 -12.63 18.25
C GLU A 179 -2.04 -13.95 19.03
N THR A 180 -0.97 -14.30 19.73
CA THR A 180 -0.82 -15.62 20.37
C THR A 180 -1.37 -15.66 21.80
N LEU A 181 -1.08 -14.62 22.58
CA LEU A 181 -1.34 -14.49 24.02
C LEU A 181 -2.57 -13.61 24.32
N GLY A 182 -3.09 -12.88 23.33
CA GLY A 182 -4.24 -12.00 23.47
C GLY A 182 -3.91 -10.58 23.91
N THR A 183 -4.96 -9.82 24.26
CA THR A 183 -4.90 -8.36 24.45
C THR A 183 -4.17 -7.88 25.69
N VAL A 184 -3.75 -8.80 26.58
CA VAL A 184 -2.86 -8.49 27.72
C VAL A 184 -1.52 -7.92 27.26
N VAL A 185 -1.12 -8.24 26.02
CA VAL A 185 0.03 -7.63 25.35
C VAL A 185 -0.40 -6.32 24.68
N PRO A 186 0.16 -5.17 25.09
CA PRO A 186 -0.18 -3.89 24.50
C PRO A 186 0.32 -3.83 23.06
N SER A 187 -0.47 -3.24 22.18
CA SER A 187 -0.02 -2.87 20.83
C SER A 187 1.05 -1.79 20.95
N GLN A 188 2.15 -1.97 20.22
CA GLN A 188 3.21 -0.98 20.06
C GLN A 188 3.24 -0.58 18.61
N THR A 189 3.10 0.73 18.33
CA THR A 189 3.21 1.27 16.99
C THR A 189 3.92 2.62 17.03
N PHE A 190 4.70 2.88 15.99
CA PHE A 190 5.44 4.10 15.76
C PHE A 190 5.03 4.64 14.39
N GLY A 191 4.48 5.85 14.34
CA GLY A 191 4.18 6.51 13.07
C GLY A 191 5.37 7.30 12.53
N GLN A 192 6.13 7.95 13.41
CA GLN A 192 7.22 8.84 13.00
C GLN A 192 8.59 8.20 13.23
N ASP A 193 9.40 8.14 12.18
CA ASP A 193 10.78 7.71 12.25
C ASP A 193 11.66 8.45 11.25
N LEU A 194 12.67 9.16 11.77
CA LEU A 194 13.58 9.97 10.98
C LEU A 194 14.41 9.15 9.99
N PHE A 195 14.77 7.91 10.34
CA PHE A 195 15.60 7.09 9.49
C PHE A 195 14.84 6.69 8.23
N ILE A 196 13.68 6.04 8.36
CA ILE A 196 12.88 5.61 7.20
C ILE A 196 12.38 6.80 6.38
N GLU A 197 11.98 7.91 7.02
CA GLU A 197 11.61 9.15 6.35
C GLU A 197 12.74 9.65 5.44
N ARG A 198 13.97 9.69 5.96
CA ARG A 198 15.16 10.06 5.16
C ARG A 198 15.44 9.08 4.04
N GLN A 199 15.25 7.78 4.25
CA GLN A 199 15.45 6.77 3.20
C GLN A 199 14.44 6.97 2.07
N PHE A 200 13.16 7.20 2.39
CA PHE A 200 12.13 7.53 1.41
C PHE A 200 12.52 8.77 0.58
N LEU A 201 12.88 9.87 1.23
CA LEU A 201 13.26 11.10 0.56
C LEU A 201 14.51 10.94 -0.31
N LYS A 202 15.54 10.23 0.19
CA LYS A 202 16.75 9.89 -0.59
C LYS A 202 16.44 9.02 -1.81
N ALA A 203 15.43 8.15 -1.72
CA ALA A 203 14.96 7.31 -2.81
C ALA A 203 14.02 8.05 -3.80
N GLY A 204 13.77 9.35 -3.60
CA GLY A 204 12.97 10.16 -4.52
C GLY A 204 11.46 10.09 -4.27
N TRP A 205 11.02 9.59 -3.12
CA TRP A 205 9.59 9.58 -2.78
C TRP A 205 9.04 11.00 -2.60
N CYS A 206 7.77 11.19 -2.95
CA CYS A 206 7.06 12.45 -2.74
C CYS A 206 6.99 12.81 -1.24
N PRO A 207 7.48 14.00 -0.82
CA PRO A 207 7.41 14.45 0.57
C PRO A 207 5.99 14.43 1.16
N SER A 208 4.96 14.72 0.35
CA SER A 208 3.56 14.65 0.79
C SER A 208 3.13 13.22 1.12
N THR A 209 3.53 12.25 0.29
CA THR A 209 3.22 10.82 0.51
C THR A 209 3.96 10.29 1.73
N VAL A 210 5.23 10.65 1.92
CA VAL A 210 6.01 10.26 3.10
C VAL A 210 5.38 10.80 4.38
N ALA A 211 4.97 12.07 4.39
CA ALA A 211 4.29 12.67 5.53
C ALA A 211 2.93 11.98 5.82
N PHE A 212 2.16 11.64 4.78
CA PHE A 212 0.92 10.89 4.93
C PHE A 212 1.17 9.53 5.59
N MET A 213 2.15 8.77 5.09
CA MET A 213 2.50 7.46 5.65
C MET A 213 2.93 7.59 7.11
N GLY A 214 3.78 8.56 7.45
CA GLY A 214 4.24 8.79 8.82
C GLY A 214 3.14 9.18 9.81
N GLN A 215 2.00 9.70 9.32
CA GLN A 215 0.86 10.06 10.15
C GLN A 215 -0.18 8.93 10.26
N ASN A 216 -0.30 8.09 9.25
CA ASN A 216 -1.42 7.16 9.12
C ASN A 216 -1.03 5.69 9.24
N LEU A 217 0.24 5.34 9.00
CA LEU A 217 0.72 3.96 8.95
C LEU A 217 1.73 3.67 10.07
N PRO A 218 1.70 2.47 10.68
CA PRO A 218 2.77 2.01 11.57
C PRO A 218 4.06 1.75 10.79
N MET A 219 5.19 1.71 11.50
CA MET A 219 6.53 1.69 10.89
C MET A 219 6.78 0.44 10.05
N HIS A 220 6.26 -0.72 10.46
CA HIS A 220 6.39 -1.95 9.67
C HIS A 220 5.69 -1.85 8.30
N LEU A 221 4.51 -1.20 8.20
CA LEU A 221 3.85 -0.99 6.90
C LEU A 221 4.56 0.06 6.06
N GLN A 222 5.10 1.11 6.68
CA GLN A 222 5.95 2.08 5.98
C GLN A 222 7.19 1.39 5.41
N THR A 223 7.83 0.53 6.19
CA THR A 223 9.00 -0.24 5.76
C THR A 223 8.63 -1.18 4.63
N HIS A 224 7.49 -1.86 4.71
CA HIS A 224 6.98 -2.70 3.63
C HIS A 224 6.71 -1.89 2.35
N ALA A 225 6.08 -0.72 2.47
CA ALA A 225 5.84 0.21 1.36
C ALA A 225 7.15 0.66 0.69
N PHE A 226 8.20 0.95 1.48
CA PHE A 226 9.52 1.26 0.96
C PHE A 226 10.10 0.11 0.13
N LEU A 227 9.96 -1.13 0.61
CA LEU A 227 10.51 -2.33 -0.03
C LEU A 227 9.79 -2.70 -1.33
N ILE A 228 8.48 -2.48 -1.43
CA ILE A 228 7.74 -2.70 -2.69
C ILE A 228 7.93 -1.54 -3.68
N GLY A 229 8.23 -0.33 -3.19
CA GLY A 229 8.42 0.88 -3.99
C GLY A 229 7.14 1.54 -4.49
N ASN A 230 7.28 2.48 -5.41
CA ASN A 230 6.18 2.97 -6.24
C ASN A 230 6.67 3.42 -7.63
N SER A 231 5.76 3.68 -8.54
CA SER A 231 5.95 4.10 -9.92
C SER A 231 6.34 5.57 -10.06
N ARG A 232 6.07 6.37 -9.03
CA ARG A 232 6.28 7.82 -9.00
C ARG A 232 7.65 8.24 -8.47
N LEU A 233 8.53 7.30 -8.15
CA LEU A 233 9.90 7.56 -7.65
C LEU A 233 10.80 8.27 -8.66
N CYS A 234 10.50 8.12 -9.95
CA CYS A 234 11.27 8.75 -11.00
C CYS A 234 10.73 10.14 -11.39
N LEU A 235 9.70 10.64 -10.70
CA LEU A 235 9.09 11.92 -11.02
C LEU A 235 9.69 13.06 -10.18
N ASN A 236 9.65 14.30 -10.71
CA ASN A 236 10.19 15.46 -10.00
C ASN A 236 9.21 15.94 -8.92
N HIS A 237 9.59 15.75 -7.65
CA HIS A 237 8.84 16.19 -6.47
C HIS A 237 9.45 17.42 -5.77
N GLU A 238 10.32 18.20 -6.43
CA GLU A 238 10.88 19.45 -5.89
C GLU A 238 9.78 20.43 -5.47
N ASP A 239 8.71 20.47 -6.25
CA ASP A 239 7.49 21.17 -5.94
C ASP A 239 6.56 20.31 -5.06
N CYS A 240 7.00 19.50 -4.12
CA CYS A 240 6.10 18.89 -3.13
C CYS A 240 6.59 19.23 -1.73
N SER A 241 5.66 19.48 -0.81
CA SER A 241 5.99 19.90 0.56
C SER A 241 5.27 19.01 1.58
N PRO A 242 5.94 18.62 2.69
CA PRO A 242 5.27 17.96 3.80
C PRO A 242 4.07 18.78 4.29
N GLY A 243 2.89 18.16 4.39
CA GLY A 243 1.69 18.83 4.92
C GLY A 243 0.97 19.78 3.96
N GLY A 244 1.28 19.77 2.65
CA GLY A 244 0.44 20.45 1.68
C GLY A 244 -0.97 19.84 1.67
N ALA A 245 -2.00 20.63 1.99
CA ALA A 245 -3.42 20.21 2.04
C ALA A 245 -3.97 19.61 0.73
N GLY A 246 -3.14 19.49 -0.31
CA GLY A 246 -3.51 19.00 -1.63
C GLY A 246 -2.68 17.83 -2.16
N GLY A 247 -1.97 17.10 -1.29
CA GLY A 247 -1.29 15.85 -1.65
C GLY A 247 -0.07 16.01 -2.56
N CYS A 248 0.25 14.97 -3.33
CA CYS A 248 1.26 15.01 -4.38
C CYS A 248 0.79 15.93 -5.53
N ARG A 249 1.57 16.98 -5.87
CA ARG A 249 1.17 17.95 -6.90
C ARG A 249 1.16 17.36 -8.32
N LEU A 250 1.89 16.28 -8.56
CA LEU A 250 1.86 15.55 -9.84
C LEU A 250 0.56 14.77 -10.06
N GLY A 251 -0.25 14.59 -9.02
CA GLY A 251 -1.61 14.08 -9.15
C GLY A 251 -2.58 15.08 -9.81
N ARG A 252 -2.13 16.29 -10.14
CA ARG A 252 -2.93 17.35 -10.76
C ARG A 252 -2.58 17.45 -12.23
N MET A 253 -3.59 17.40 -13.09
CA MET A 253 -3.40 17.58 -14.52
C MET A 253 -3.28 19.05 -14.89
N SER A 254 -2.42 19.32 -15.86
CA SER A 254 -2.39 20.57 -16.61
C SER A 254 -3.32 20.49 -17.82
N ASP A 255 -3.69 21.66 -18.35
CA ASP A 255 -4.50 21.75 -19.57
C ASP A 255 -3.79 21.15 -20.79
N ASP A 256 -2.46 21.08 -20.80
CA ASP A 256 -1.66 20.54 -21.92
C ASP A 256 -1.44 19.01 -21.83
N PHE A 257 -2.10 18.33 -20.90
CA PHE A 257 -1.89 16.91 -20.68
C PHE A 257 -2.32 16.05 -21.87
N LYS A 258 -1.49 15.07 -22.22
CA LYS A 258 -1.80 14.07 -23.24
C LYS A 258 -1.86 12.68 -22.62
N PRO A 259 -2.83 11.85 -23.01
CA PRO A 259 -2.86 10.45 -22.61
C PRO A 259 -1.53 9.75 -22.90
N LEU A 260 -1.11 8.90 -21.97
CA LEU A 260 0.12 8.13 -22.10
C LEU A 260 -0.14 6.83 -22.85
N HIS A 261 0.87 6.37 -23.58
CA HIS A 261 0.89 5.00 -24.07
C HIS A 261 1.24 4.02 -22.93
N VAL A 262 0.83 2.76 -23.09
CA VAL A 262 1.20 1.68 -22.15
C VAL A 262 2.71 1.46 -22.15
N HIS A 263 3.33 1.48 -23.33
CA HIS A 263 4.77 1.27 -23.50
C HIS A 263 5.50 2.52 -24.03
N PRO A 264 6.73 2.79 -23.56
CA PRO A 264 7.57 3.91 -24.00
C PRO A 264 7.73 4.06 -25.51
N GLU A 265 7.90 2.92 -26.19
CA GLU A 265 8.22 2.86 -27.62
C GLU A 265 6.96 2.78 -28.50
N CYS A 266 5.78 2.68 -27.88
CA CYS A 266 4.53 2.62 -28.62
C CYS A 266 4.22 4.00 -29.23
N ARG A 267 3.75 3.97 -30.48
CA ARG A 267 3.37 5.15 -31.28
C ARG A 267 2.04 4.91 -31.99
N CYS A 268 1.17 4.09 -31.41
CA CYS A 268 -0.13 3.78 -32.02
C CYS A 268 -1.02 5.03 -32.10
N ASP A 269 -1.99 5.01 -33.00
CA ASP A 269 -2.93 6.11 -33.14
C ASP A 269 -3.92 6.15 -31.96
N SER A 270 -4.48 7.34 -31.71
CA SER A 270 -5.59 7.49 -30.78
C SER A 270 -6.87 6.92 -31.38
N MET A 271 -7.65 6.24 -30.54
CA MET A 271 -8.97 5.74 -30.88
C MET A 271 -10.04 6.58 -30.19
N PHE A 272 -11.16 6.75 -30.89
CA PHE A 272 -12.28 7.58 -30.50
C PHE A 272 -13.55 6.71 -30.49
N PRO A 273 -14.38 6.78 -29.43
CA PRO A 273 -15.71 6.19 -29.48
C PRO A 273 -16.57 6.99 -30.50
N PRO A 274 -17.58 6.36 -31.10
CA PRO A 274 -18.60 7.05 -31.89
C PRO A 274 -19.36 8.10 -31.04
N MET A 275 -18.89 9.35 -31.07
CA MET A 275 -19.41 10.42 -30.19
C MET A 275 -20.86 10.80 -30.48
N ASP A 276 -21.31 10.66 -31.72
CA ASP A 276 -22.72 10.80 -32.09
C ASP A 276 -23.59 9.86 -31.25
N LYS A 277 -23.21 8.58 -31.14
CA LYS A 277 -23.93 7.61 -30.32
C LYS A 277 -23.84 7.88 -28.83
N ILE A 278 -22.68 8.34 -28.35
CA ILE A 278 -22.51 8.72 -26.94
C ILE A 278 -23.48 9.84 -26.57
N VAL A 279 -23.58 10.86 -27.42
CA VAL A 279 -24.48 12.00 -27.25
C VAL A 279 -25.93 11.53 -27.29
N ASP A 280 -26.34 10.76 -28.31
CA ASP A 280 -27.70 10.24 -28.44
C ASP A 280 -28.14 9.46 -27.17
N VAL A 281 -27.27 8.59 -26.66
CA VAL A 281 -27.54 7.81 -25.44
C VAL A 281 -27.74 8.70 -24.20
N LEU A 282 -26.90 9.73 -24.05
CA LEU A 282 -26.97 10.66 -22.92
C LEU A 282 -28.21 11.56 -23.01
N GLU A 283 -28.58 12.00 -24.22
CA GLU A 283 -29.80 12.78 -24.47
C GLU A 283 -31.07 11.98 -24.15
N ASP A 284 -31.06 10.67 -24.36
CA ASP A 284 -32.12 9.74 -23.94
C ASP A 284 -32.16 9.50 -22.41
N GLY A 285 -31.26 10.11 -21.65
CA GLY A 285 -31.19 9.97 -20.18
C GLY A 285 -30.57 8.65 -19.71
N MET A 286 -29.93 7.90 -20.62
CA MET A 286 -29.17 6.68 -20.32
C MET A 286 -27.68 6.98 -20.12
N ILE A 287 -26.91 6.00 -19.65
CA ILE A 287 -25.44 6.07 -19.65
C ILE A 287 -24.85 5.27 -20.82
N PRO A 288 -23.76 5.74 -21.45
CA PRO A 288 -23.08 4.99 -22.49
C PRO A 288 -22.14 3.94 -21.89
N VAL A 289 -22.21 2.72 -22.40
CA VAL A 289 -21.23 1.65 -22.10
C VAL A 289 -20.56 1.20 -23.39
N LEU A 290 -19.27 0.85 -23.29
CA LEU A 290 -18.41 0.56 -24.41
C LEU A 290 -18.12 -0.93 -24.51
N THR A 291 -18.02 -1.43 -25.74
CA THR A 291 -17.50 -2.76 -26.04
C THR A 291 -16.39 -2.62 -27.07
N VAL A 292 -15.24 -3.21 -26.78
CA VAL A 292 -14.11 -3.26 -27.73
C VAL A 292 -14.13 -4.61 -28.44
N THR A 293 -14.05 -4.60 -29.77
CA THR A 293 -14.06 -5.82 -30.58
C THR A 293 -12.98 -5.76 -31.65
N TRP A 294 -12.35 -6.90 -31.94
CA TRP A 294 -11.42 -7.03 -33.06
C TRP A 294 -12.17 -7.19 -34.37
N ASN A 295 -11.75 -6.46 -35.40
CA ASN A 295 -12.32 -6.62 -36.74
C ASN A 295 -11.88 -7.96 -37.34
N LEU A 296 -12.84 -8.80 -37.70
CA LEU A 296 -12.59 -10.13 -38.27
C LEU A 296 -11.86 -10.07 -39.62
N ASP A 297 -12.04 -8.98 -40.38
CA ASP A 297 -11.42 -8.79 -41.70
C ASP A 297 -10.00 -8.19 -41.61
N ASN A 298 -9.65 -7.58 -40.48
CA ASN A 298 -8.32 -7.06 -40.18
C ASN A 298 -8.06 -7.15 -38.67
N ILE A 299 -7.42 -8.25 -38.26
CA ILE A 299 -7.09 -8.59 -36.86
C ILE A 299 -6.20 -7.51 -36.20
N ALA A 300 -5.65 -6.55 -36.94
CA ALA A 300 -4.90 -5.41 -36.39
C ALA A 300 -5.76 -4.16 -36.14
N SER A 301 -7.09 -4.23 -36.26
CA SER A 301 -7.98 -3.09 -36.05
C SER A 301 -9.05 -3.37 -35.00
N LEU A 302 -9.05 -2.57 -33.95
CA LEU A 302 -10.06 -2.53 -32.91
C LEU A 302 -11.22 -1.60 -33.33
N SER A 303 -12.44 -1.99 -33.02
CA SER A 303 -13.63 -1.15 -33.12
C SER A 303 -14.30 -0.97 -31.76
N ILE A 304 -14.83 0.23 -31.53
CA ILE A 304 -15.57 0.56 -30.31
C ILE A 304 -17.06 0.58 -30.65
N LEU A 305 -17.83 -0.25 -29.96
CA LEU A 305 -19.29 -0.25 -29.98
C LEU A 305 -19.80 0.48 -28.76
N VAL A 306 -20.93 1.18 -28.91
CA VAL A 306 -21.59 1.96 -27.86
C VAL A 306 -23.01 1.45 -27.71
N ASP A 307 -23.37 1.07 -26.49
CA ASP A 307 -24.76 0.77 -26.09
C ASP A 307 -25.21 1.78 -25.03
N GLY A 308 -26.53 2.04 -24.97
CA GLY A 308 -27.16 2.80 -23.90
C GLY A 308 -27.68 1.90 -22.80
N MET A 309 -27.48 2.30 -21.55
CA MET A 309 -27.96 1.58 -20.38
C MET A 309 -28.73 2.49 -19.42
N SER A 310 -29.97 2.12 -19.12
CA SER A 310 -30.77 2.77 -18.08
C SER A 310 -30.35 2.22 -16.72
N LEU A 311 -29.88 3.09 -15.82
CA LEU A 311 -29.52 2.69 -14.46
C LEU A 311 -30.75 2.46 -13.57
N ASP A 312 -31.92 2.96 -13.95
CA ASP A 312 -33.14 2.88 -13.14
C ASP A 312 -33.72 1.46 -13.09
N ASP A 313 -33.31 0.59 -14.01
CA ASP A 313 -33.72 -0.82 -14.07
C ASP A 313 -32.97 -1.72 -13.06
N TYR A 314 -31.97 -1.17 -12.37
CA TYR A 314 -30.99 -1.92 -11.56
C TYR A 314 -30.90 -1.40 -10.12
N GLU A 315 -30.58 -2.31 -9.20
CA GLU A 315 -30.50 -2.07 -7.74
C GLU A 315 -29.09 -2.38 -7.24
N SER A 316 -28.46 -1.44 -6.52
CA SER A 316 -27.08 -1.57 -6.02
C SER A 316 -26.89 -2.59 -4.90
N GLU A 317 -27.94 -2.94 -4.14
CA GLU A 317 -27.82 -3.84 -2.98
C GLU A 317 -28.05 -5.33 -3.33
N ARG A 318 -28.23 -5.66 -4.61
CA ARG A 318 -28.49 -7.03 -5.06
C ARG A 318 -27.61 -7.37 -6.26
N PRO A 319 -26.57 -8.20 -6.08
CA PRO A 319 -25.68 -8.60 -7.18
C PRO A 319 -26.42 -9.22 -8.39
N SER A 320 -27.55 -9.89 -8.15
CA SER A 320 -28.41 -10.44 -9.22
C SER A 320 -29.19 -9.39 -10.02
N LYS A 321 -29.13 -8.11 -9.61
CA LYS A 321 -29.69 -6.93 -10.27
C LYS A 321 -28.63 -5.84 -10.49
N ALA A 322 -27.35 -6.19 -10.51
CA ALA A 322 -26.31 -5.27 -10.96
C ALA A 322 -26.39 -5.07 -12.48
N CYS A 323 -25.98 -3.90 -12.95
CA CYS A 323 -25.88 -3.59 -14.36
C CYS A 323 -24.79 -4.44 -15.03
N PRO A 324 -25.00 -5.00 -16.23
CA PRO A 324 -24.08 -5.92 -16.89
C PRO A 324 -22.90 -5.19 -17.58
N PHE A 325 -22.19 -4.35 -16.82
CA PHE A 325 -20.95 -3.69 -17.21
C PHE A 325 -20.01 -3.55 -16.01
N ILE A 326 -18.72 -3.35 -16.27
CA ILE A 326 -17.73 -2.95 -15.26
C ILE A 326 -17.40 -1.46 -15.41
N ALA A 327 -17.12 -0.77 -14.32
CA ALA A 327 -16.59 0.58 -14.37
C ALA A 327 -15.08 0.55 -14.17
N PHE A 328 -14.32 1.22 -15.02
CA PHE A 328 -12.91 1.48 -14.75
C PHE A 328 -12.77 2.75 -13.92
N SER A 329 -12.12 2.62 -12.77
CA SER A 329 -11.67 3.74 -11.94
C SER A 329 -10.20 4.00 -12.23
N HIS A 330 -9.81 5.26 -12.38
CA HIS A 330 -8.42 5.62 -12.66
C HIS A 330 -8.11 7.07 -12.25
N VAL A 331 -6.83 7.36 -12.00
CA VAL A 331 -6.34 8.73 -11.81
C VAL A 331 -5.97 9.32 -13.17
N TRP A 332 -6.58 10.43 -13.55
CA TRP A 332 -6.37 10.99 -14.88
C TRP A 332 -4.89 11.33 -15.18
N SER A 333 -4.16 11.87 -14.20
CA SER A 333 -2.73 12.20 -14.30
C SER A 333 -1.83 10.98 -14.48
N ASP A 334 -2.33 9.77 -14.20
CA ASP A 334 -1.58 8.53 -14.42
C ASP A 334 -1.61 8.07 -15.89
N GLY A 335 -2.15 8.89 -16.81
CA GLY A 335 -2.02 8.68 -18.25
C GLY A 335 -3.31 8.32 -18.99
N LEU A 336 -4.43 8.25 -18.28
CA LEU A 336 -5.73 7.85 -18.84
C LEU A 336 -6.73 9.02 -18.91
N GLY A 337 -6.37 10.22 -18.46
CA GLY A 337 -7.16 11.42 -18.69
C GLY A 337 -6.88 12.08 -20.03
N ASN A 338 -7.89 12.72 -20.62
CA ASN A 338 -7.75 13.51 -21.84
C ASN A 338 -8.63 14.77 -21.77
N PRO A 339 -8.05 15.96 -21.51
CA PRO A 339 -8.84 17.19 -21.38
C PRO A 339 -9.38 17.72 -22.72
N HIS A 340 -8.89 17.20 -23.85
CA HIS A 340 -9.19 17.76 -25.17
C HIS A 340 -10.11 16.90 -26.02
N ASN A 341 -10.08 15.57 -25.85
CA ASN A 341 -10.87 14.65 -26.64
C ASN A 341 -11.31 13.45 -25.80
N ASN A 342 -12.46 12.87 -26.14
CA ASN A 342 -12.85 11.54 -25.64
C ASN A 342 -12.05 10.47 -26.39
N ALA A 343 -10.76 10.33 -26.09
CA ALA A 343 -9.87 9.44 -26.83
C ALA A 343 -8.70 8.94 -25.98
N LEU A 344 -8.25 7.73 -26.29
CA LEU A 344 -7.05 7.12 -25.71
C LEU A 344 -6.20 6.46 -26.81
N PRO A 345 -4.89 6.25 -26.60
CA PRO A 345 -4.07 5.45 -27.51
C PRO A 345 -4.60 4.01 -27.65
N MET A 346 -4.53 3.43 -28.85
CA MET A 346 -4.99 2.06 -29.13
C MET A 346 -4.44 1.02 -28.12
N CYS A 347 -3.17 1.14 -27.73
CA CYS A 347 -2.56 0.23 -26.74
C CYS A 347 -3.24 0.27 -25.36
N GLN A 348 -3.91 1.36 -24.99
CA GLN A 348 -4.70 1.40 -23.75
C GLN A 348 -5.94 0.52 -23.88
N PHE A 349 -6.61 0.52 -25.03
CA PHE A 349 -7.76 -0.36 -25.26
C PHE A 349 -7.36 -1.85 -25.23
N GLU A 350 -6.22 -2.20 -25.84
CA GLU A 350 -5.65 -3.56 -25.74
C GLU A 350 -5.40 -3.96 -24.28
N ARG A 351 -4.86 -3.04 -23.46
CA ARG A 351 -4.67 -3.25 -22.03
C ARG A 351 -5.98 -3.44 -21.27
N LEU A 352 -6.99 -2.60 -21.51
CA LEU A 352 -8.30 -2.72 -20.85
C LEU A 352 -8.99 -4.04 -21.22
N GLU A 353 -8.92 -4.43 -22.50
CA GLU A 353 -9.45 -5.71 -22.97
C GLU A 353 -8.73 -6.88 -22.30
N HIS A 354 -7.41 -6.85 -22.19
CA HIS A 354 -6.64 -7.88 -21.51
C HIS A 354 -7.08 -8.04 -20.03
N ILE A 355 -7.25 -6.93 -19.32
CA ILE A 355 -7.75 -6.95 -17.93
C ILE A 355 -9.16 -7.57 -17.86
N ILE A 356 -10.06 -7.20 -18.77
CA ILE A 356 -11.40 -7.78 -18.87
C ILE A 356 -11.34 -9.30 -19.12
N GLN A 357 -10.44 -9.76 -19.99
CA GLN A 357 -10.28 -11.18 -20.28
C GLN A 357 -9.79 -11.96 -19.05
N VAL A 358 -8.83 -11.41 -18.30
CA VAL A 358 -8.34 -12.01 -17.05
C VAL A 358 -9.47 -12.10 -16.02
N LEU A 359 -10.25 -11.03 -15.85
CA LEU A 359 -11.41 -11.00 -14.97
C LEU A 359 -12.45 -12.04 -15.38
N SER A 360 -12.79 -12.12 -16.66
CA SER A 360 -13.78 -13.06 -17.20
C SER A 360 -13.41 -14.54 -16.95
N GLN A 361 -12.12 -14.85 -16.83
CA GLN A 361 -11.62 -16.20 -16.57
C GLN A 361 -11.61 -16.55 -15.07
N LYS A 362 -11.25 -15.58 -14.21
CA LYS A 362 -11.16 -15.80 -12.77
C LYS A 362 -12.50 -15.66 -12.07
N ASP A 363 -13.31 -14.70 -12.50
CA ASP A 363 -14.58 -14.40 -11.90
C ASP A 363 -15.74 -14.62 -12.88
N SER A 364 -16.50 -15.68 -12.62
CA SER A 364 -17.59 -16.10 -13.49
C SER A 364 -18.84 -15.23 -13.36
N TRP A 365 -19.02 -14.46 -12.27
CA TRP A 365 -20.31 -13.83 -12.03
C TRP A 365 -20.59 -12.64 -12.97
N VAL A 366 -19.57 -11.84 -13.30
CA VAL A 366 -19.73 -10.74 -14.26
C VAL A 366 -20.09 -11.28 -15.65
N MET A 367 -19.48 -12.40 -16.05
CA MET A 367 -19.84 -13.10 -17.28
C MET A 367 -21.25 -13.71 -17.23
N ILE A 368 -21.66 -14.27 -16.09
CA ILE A 368 -23.02 -14.78 -15.88
C ILE A 368 -24.04 -13.65 -16.04
N LEU A 369 -23.82 -12.49 -15.43
CA LEU A 369 -24.72 -11.32 -15.60
C LEU A 369 -24.76 -10.84 -17.04
N THR A 370 -23.59 -10.71 -17.67
CA THR A 370 -23.46 -10.27 -19.06
C THR A 370 -24.21 -11.23 -20.01
N SER A 371 -24.12 -12.54 -19.77
CA SER A 371 -24.86 -13.56 -20.52
C SER A 371 -26.39 -13.51 -20.31
N THR A 372 -26.82 -13.24 -19.07
CA THR A 372 -28.24 -13.18 -18.69
C THR A 372 -28.94 -12.03 -19.42
N HIS A 373 -28.26 -10.90 -19.56
CA HIS A 373 -28.79 -9.70 -20.24
C HIS A 373 -28.60 -9.71 -21.76
N LYS A 374 -27.89 -10.71 -22.33
CA LYS A 374 -27.64 -10.86 -23.78
C LYS A 374 -27.10 -9.58 -24.44
N THR A 375 -26.22 -8.87 -23.75
CA THR A 375 -25.64 -7.59 -24.18
C THR A 375 -24.87 -7.71 -25.49
N THR A 376 -24.58 -6.59 -26.17
CA THR A 376 -23.68 -6.59 -27.34
C THR A 376 -22.30 -7.13 -26.97
N ALA A 377 -21.79 -6.80 -25.78
CA ALA A 377 -20.55 -7.37 -25.26
C ALA A 377 -20.58 -8.90 -25.17
N TYR A 378 -21.64 -9.48 -24.62
CA TYR A 378 -21.80 -10.94 -24.53
C TYR A 378 -21.72 -11.62 -25.90
N LYS A 379 -22.41 -11.04 -26.91
CA LYS A 379 -22.41 -11.57 -28.28
C LYS A 379 -21.03 -11.57 -28.93
N ASN A 380 -20.13 -10.71 -28.44
CA ASN A 380 -18.74 -10.61 -28.88
C ASN A 380 -17.76 -11.32 -27.91
N GLY A 381 -18.27 -12.07 -26.92
CA GLY A 381 -17.43 -12.85 -26.00
C GLY A 381 -16.62 -11.99 -25.02
N THR A 382 -17.10 -10.80 -24.68
CA THR A 382 -16.42 -9.85 -23.78
C THR A 382 -17.41 -9.20 -22.81
N ILE A 383 -16.93 -8.28 -21.96
CA ILE A 383 -17.71 -7.53 -20.98
C ILE A 383 -17.77 -6.06 -21.40
N ALA A 384 -18.94 -5.43 -21.28
CA ALA A 384 -19.09 -4.00 -21.51
C ALA A 384 -18.42 -3.22 -20.37
N PHE A 385 -17.83 -2.07 -20.68
CA PHE A 385 -17.22 -1.23 -19.64
C PHE A 385 -17.60 0.24 -19.76
N TRP A 386 -17.51 0.93 -18.63
CA TRP A 386 -17.63 2.37 -18.54
C TRP A 386 -16.30 2.99 -18.12
N LEU A 387 -15.89 4.07 -18.77
CA LEU A 387 -14.70 4.84 -18.44
C LEU A 387 -14.99 6.32 -18.69
N ASP A 388 -14.91 7.14 -17.64
CA ASP A 388 -15.22 8.57 -17.66
C ASP A 388 -14.55 9.33 -18.82
N THR A 389 -13.25 9.10 -19.07
CA THR A 389 -12.52 9.74 -20.18
C THR A 389 -13.19 9.52 -21.55
N LEU A 390 -13.85 8.37 -21.76
CA LEU A 390 -14.45 8.02 -23.03
C LEU A 390 -15.97 8.26 -23.06
N CYS A 391 -16.63 8.13 -21.91
CA CYS A 391 -18.08 8.15 -21.77
C CYS A 391 -18.66 9.53 -21.44
N ILE A 392 -17.85 10.48 -20.93
CA ILE A 392 -18.29 11.83 -20.56
C ILE A 392 -17.78 12.84 -21.58
N PRO A 393 -18.65 13.46 -22.41
CA PRO A 393 -18.22 14.42 -23.43
C PRO A 393 -17.36 15.56 -22.86
N VAL A 394 -16.21 15.83 -23.48
CA VAL A 394 -15.30 16.91 -23.07
C VAL A 394 -15.53 18.23 -23.82
N ASP A 395 -16.22 18.18 -24.96
CA ASP A 395 -16.55 19.38 -25.75
C ASP A 395 -17.50 20.28 -24.96
N LEU A 396 -17.19 21.59 -24.93
CA LEU A 396 -17.99 22.61 -24.24
C LEU A 396 -19.43 22.70 -24.77
N GLY A 397 -19.68 22.30 -26.02
CA GLY A 397 -21.03 22.21 -26.59
C GLY A 397 -21.93 21.20 -25.87
N TYR A 398 -21.34 20.20 -25.20
CA TYR A 398 -22.05 19.14 -24.47
C TYR A 398 -21.97 19.30 -22.95
N GLN A 399 -21.69 20.52 -22.45
CA GLN A 399 -21.54 20.76 -21.00
C GLN A 399 -22.73 20.26 -20.17
N HIS A 400 -23.97 20.38 -20.69
CA HIS A 400 -25.16 19.88 -20.00
C HIS A 400 -25.19 18.35 -19.87
N LEU A 401 -24.68 17.61 -20.87
CA LEU A 401 -24.53 16.16 -20.81
C LEU A 401 -23.41 15.75 -19.87
N ARG A 402 -22.31 16.53 -19.84
CA ARG A 402 -21.24 16.35 -18.86
C ARG A 402 -21.75 16.51 -17.43
N ASP A 403 -22.52 17.56 -17.16
CA ASP A 403 -23.13 17.79 -15.85
C ASP A 403 -24.09 16.65 -15.46
N PHE A 404 -24.88 16.14 -16.42
CA PHE A 404 -25.72 14.97 -16.24
C PHE A 404 -24.91 13.72 -15.87
N SER A 405 -23.84 13.40 -16.61
CA SER A 405 -22.99 12.25 -16.32
C SER A 405 -22.32 12.37 -14.95
N ILE A 406 -21.83 13.56 -14.59
CA ILE A 406 -21.21 13.82 -13.27
C ILE A 406 -22.22 13.60 -12.14
N GLN A 407 -23.47 14.04 -12.31
CA GLN A 407 -24.54 13.81 -11.32
C GLN A 407 -24.88 12.32 -11.16
N LYS A 408 -24.66 11.51 -12.21
CA LYS A 408 -24.88 10.06 -12.20
C LYS A 408 -23.69 9.21 -11.74
N MET A 409 -22.52 9.80 -11.49
CA MET A 409 -21.30 9.08 -11.08
C MET A 409 -21.51 8.11 -9.92
N HIS A 410 -22.23 8.55 -8.89
CA HIS A 410 -22.60 7.72 -7.74
C HIS A 410 -23.34 6.45 -8.19
N ASP A 411 -24.41 6.60 -9.00
CA ASP A 411 -25.21 5.48 -9.49
C ASP A 411 -24.41 4.58 -10.45
N ILE A 412 -23.53 5.16 -11.27
CA ILE A 412 -22.70 4.42 -12.24
C ILE A 412 -21.82 3.41 -11.51
N TYR A 413 -21.06 3.85 -10.51
CA TYR A 413 -20.19 2.95 -9.75
C TYR A 413 -20.97 2.02 -8.83
N ALA A 414 -22.02 2.52 -8.17
CA ALA A 414 -22.83 1.72 -7.25
C ALA A 414 -23.59 0.57 -7.92
N LYS A 415 -23.99 0.75 -9.19
CA LYS A 415 -24.78 -0.23 -9.93
C LYS A 415 -23.95 -1.04 -10.93
N ALA A 416 -22.70 -0.69 -11.19
CA ALA A 416 -21.80 -1.51 -11.99
C ALA A 416 -21.68 -2.92 -11.37
N SER A 417 -21.48 -3.93 -12.22
CA SER A 417 -21.13 -5.28 -11.73
C SER A 417 -19.82 -5.19 -10.92
N GLY A 418 -18.83 -4.45 -11.36
CA GLY A 418 -17.75 -4.13 -10.43
C GLY A 418 -16.91 -3.00 -10.92
N VAL A 419 -16.04 -2.55 -10.04
CA VAL A 419 -15.13 -1.45 -10.31
C VAL A 419 -13.72 -2.00 -10.41
N VAL A 420 -13.04 -1.70 -11.51
CA VAL A 420 -11.65 -2.09 -11.74
C VAL A 420 -10.76 -0.87 -11.57
N VAL A 421 -9.88 -0.91 -10.56
CA VAL A 421 -8.98 0.20 -10.25
C VAL A 421 -7.71 0.09 -11.08
N LEU A 422 -7.50 1.08 -11.95
CA LEU A 422 -6.33 1.18 -12.80
C LEU A 422 -5.25 2.04 -12.14
N ASP A 423 -4.54 1.46 -11.16
CA ASP A 423 -3.39 2.11 -10.51
C ASP A 423 -2.06 1.49 -10.98
N PRO A 424 -1.08 2.30 -11.45
CA PRO A 424 0.25 1.83 -11.84
C PRO A 424 1.03 1.07 -10.77
N ASP A 425 0.88 1.44 -9.49
CA ASP A 425 1.63 0.85 -8.37
C ASP A 425 1.16 -0.55 -8.05
N ILE A 426 -0.13 -0.81 -8.22
CA ILE A 426 -0.73 -2.13 -8.06
C ILE A 426 -0.43 -2.98 -9.31
N GLN A 427 -0.61 -2.42 -10.51
CA GLN A 427 -0.46 -3.17 -11.75
C GLN A 427 0.97 -3.62 -12.05
N ARG A 428 1.97 -2.94 -11.50
CA ARG A 428 3.38 -3.37 -11.62
C ARG A 428 3.73 -4.52 -10.68
N LEU A 429 2.90 -4.85 -9.69
CA LEU A 429 3.19 -5.94 -8.77
C LEU A 429 3.24 -7.27 -9.53
N PRO A 430 4.19 -8.16 -9.20
CA PRO A 430 4.40 -9.40 -9.94
C PRO A 430 3.23 -10.37 -9.75
N ASP A 431 3.18 -11.41 -10.59
CA ASP A 431 2.18 -12.48 -10.54
C ASP A 431 2.14 -13.24 -9.21
N ASN A 432 3.26 -13.27 -8.49
CA ASN A 432 3.41 -13.87 -7.18
C ASN A 432 3.33 -12.86 -6.02
N ALA A 433 2.81 -11.65 -6.26
CA ALA A 433 2.63 -10.65 -5.22
C ALA A 433 1.78 -11.21 -4.07
N SER A 434 2.24 -10.98 -2.83
CA SER A 434 1.51 -11.40 -1.65
C SER A 434 0.27 -10.52 -1.43
N PRO A 435 -0.75 -10.99 -0.71
CA PRO A 435 -1.87 -10.12 -0.32
C PRO A 435 -1.42 -8.90 0.50
N VAL A 436 -0.29 -8.98 1.23
CA VAL A 436 0.32 -7.83 1.91
C VAL A 436 0.77 -6.78 0.90
N ASP A 437 1.48 -7.18 -0.16
CA ASP A 437 1.97 -6.27 -1.20
C ASP A 437 0.82 -5.53 -1.88
N LEU A 438 -0.26 -6.25 -2.18
CA LEU A 438 -1.46 -5.72 -2.80
C LEU A 438 -2.18 -4.72 -1.88
N LEU A 439 -2.38 -5.06 -0.60
CA LEU A 439 -3.02 -4.15 0.36
C LEU A 439 -2.16 -2.91 0.62
N VAL A 440 -0.86 -3.08 0.91
CA VAL A 440 0.06 -1.96 1.16
C VAL A 440 0.21 -1.09 -0.08
N GLY A 441 0.32 -1.69 -1.27
CA GLY A 441 0.31 -0.98 -2.55
C GLY A 441 -0.97 -0.16 -2.74
N THR A 442 -2.13 -0.72 -2.39
CA THR A 442 -3.42 -0.02 -2.48
C THR A 442 -3.54 1.13 -1.46
N ILE A 443 -3.09 0.92 -0.22
CA ILE A 443 -3.07 1.95 0.83
C ILE A 443 -2.17 3.13 0.43
N CYS A 444 -1.03 2.85 -0.19
CA CYS A 444 -0.07 3.87 -0.62
C CYS A 444 -0.37 4.44 -2.01
N SER A 445 -1.39 3.92 -2.69
CA SER A 445 -1.72 4.27 -4.06
C SER A 445 -2.09 5.73 -4.23
N GLY A 446 -1.76 6.28 -5.41
CA GLY A 446 -2.23 7.62 -5.78
C GLY A 446 -3.75 7.68 -5.87
N TRP A 447 -4.37 6.59 -6.29
CA TRP A 447 -5.82 6.45 -6.38
C TRP A 447 -6.52 6.74 -5.05
N ARG A 448 -6.03 6.22 -3.92
CA ARG A 448 -6.66 6.41 -2.59
C ARG A 448 -6.67 7.86 -2.09
N SER A 449 -5.83 8.72 -2.67
CA SER A 449 -5.74 10.13 -2.25
C SER A 449 -6.84 11.04 -2.82
N ARG A 450 -7.79 10.50 -3.60
CA ARG A 450 -8.79 11.28 -4.34
C ARG A 450 -10.11 11.36 -3.60
N LEU A 451 -10.84 12.44 -3.85
CA LEU A 451 -12.20 12.62 -3.32
C LEU A 451 -13.17 11.57 -3.85
N TRP A 452 -12.98 11.15 -5.10
CA TRP A 452 -13.87 10.23 -5.81
C TRP A 452 -13.67 8.76 -5.42
N THR A 453 -12.57 8.44 -4.73
CA THR A 453 -12.25 7.07 -4.29
C THR A 453 -13.41 6.44 -3.55
N TYR A 454 -14.08 7.16 -2.65
CA TYR A 454 -15.23 6.63 -1.92
C TYR A 454 -16.37 6.15 -2.84
N GLN A 455 -16.67 6.90 -3.91
CA GLN A 455 -17.70 6.48 -4.86
C GLN A 455 -17.24 5.30 -5.73
N GLU A 456 -15.95 5.27 -6.04
CA GLU A 456 -15.32 4.26 -6.88
C GLU A 456 -15.08 2.94 -6.10
N SER A 457 -14.93 2.97 -4.77
CA SER A 457 -14.62 1.81 -3.91
C SER A 457 -15.83 1.31 -3.14
N ASP A 458 -16.32 2.10 -2.18
CA ASP A 458 -17.22 1.63 -1.12
C ASP A 458 -18.64 1.38 -1.61
N LEU A 459 -19.00 1.96 -2.75
CA LEU A 459 -20.29 1.74 -3.38
C LEU A 459 -20.29 0.54 -4.33
N SER A 460 -19.12 0.07 -4.74
CA SER A 460 -19.02 -0.97 -5.74
C SER A 460 -19.57 -2.30 -5.20
N ASN A 461 -20.23 -3.07 -6.08
CA ASN A 461 -20.62 -4.44 -5.74
C ASN A 461 -19.40 -5.34 -5.50
N GLU A 462 -18.30 -5.05 -6.20
CA GLU A 462 -17.03 -5.76 -6.12
C GLU A 462 -15.91 -4.81 -6.60
N LEU A 463 -14.78 -4.79 -5.88
CA LEU A 463 -13.62 -3.97 -6.20
C LEU A 463 -12.46 -4.84 -6.67
N TYR A 464 -12.07 -4.65 -7.93
CA TYR A 464 -11.04 -5.42 -8.61
C TYR A 464 -9.73 -4.63 -8.68
N LEU A 465 -8.64 -5.25 -8.23
CA LEU A 465 -7.28 -4.71 -8.21
C LEU A 465 -6.36 -5.54 -9.12
N PRO A 466 -6.19 -5.17 -10.40
CA PRO A 466 -5.35 -5.90 -11.34
C PRO A 466 -3.84 -5.77 -11.05
N PHE A 467 -3.11 -6.87 -11.22
CA PHE A 467 -1.64 -6.97 -11.16
C PHE A 467 -1.13 -7.88 -12.29
N GLN A 468 0.19 -8.03 -12.47
CA GLN A 468 0.75 -8.67 -13.69
C GLN A 468 0.22 -10.08 -13.98
N GLY A 469 -0.12 -10.86 -12.96
CA GLY A 469 -0.60 -12.24 -13.10
C GLY A 469 -2.07 -12.46 -12.73
N GLY A 470 -2.84 -11.40 -12.48
CA GLY A 470 -4.18 -11.59 -11.98
C GLY A 470 -4.92 -10.34 -11.56
N CYS A 471 -5.96 -10.58 -10.77
CA CYS A 471 -6.74 -9.55 -10.13
C CYS A 471 -7.09 -10.03 -8.73
N ALA A 472 -6.97 -9.15 -7.75
CA ALA A 472 -7.37 -9.39 -6.37
C ALA A 472 -8.69 -8.68 -6.07
N THR A 473 -9.42 -9.23 -5.10
CA THR A 473 -10.61 -8.66 -4.48
C THR A 473 -10.45 -8.76 -2.96
N PHE A 474 -10.88 -7.73 -2.22
CA PHE A 474 -10.71 -7.67 -0.77
C PHE A 474 -12.01 -7.22 -0.09
N ASN A 475 -12.89 -8.18 0.19
CA ASN A 475 -14.23 -7.92 0.72
C ASN A 475 -14.29 -8.01 2.25
N THR A 476 -13.58 -8.97 2.84
CA THR A 476 -13.54 -9.15 4.29
C THR A 476 -12.15 -9.57 4.75
N GLU A 477 -11.84 -9.29 6.02
CA GLU A 477 -10.61 -9.78 6.66
C GLU A 477 -10.56 -11.31 6.65
N ASP A 478 -11.70 -11.98 6.86
CA ASP A 478 -11.77 -13.44 6.91
C ASP A 478 -11.46 -14.08 5.55
N ASP A 479 -11.97 -13.53 4.45
CA ASP A 479 -11.65 -14.00 3.09
C ASP A 479 -10.15 -13.87 2.82
N LEU A 480 -9.60 -12.70 3.16
CA LEU A 480 -8.16 -12.41 3.09
C LEU A 480 -7.32 -13.39 3.91
N LEU A 481 -7.79 -13.75 5.11
CA LEU A 481 -7.12 -14.68 6.01
C LEU A 481 -7.26 -16.14 5.57
N ALA A 482 -8.35 -16.51 4.91
CA ALA A 482 -8.64 -17.86 4.45
C ALA A 482 -7.96 -18.24 3.12
N GLU A 483 -7.84 -17.31 2.17
CA GLU A 483 -7.44 -17.63 0.78
C GLU A 483 -5.97 -18.05 0.59
N ALA A 484 -5.05 -17.70 1.49
CA ALA A 484 -3.61 -17.88 1.23
C ALA A 484 -2.93 -19.07 1.92
N GLY A 485 -3.69 -20.02 2.48
CA GLY A 485 -3.09 -21.22 3.09
C GLY A 485 -2.32 -20.92 4.40
N PRO A 486 -1.39 -21.81 4.82
CA PRO A 486 -0.69 -21.66 6.10
C PRO A 486 0.27 -20.47 6.07
N ARG A 487 -0.02 -19.45 6.90
CA ARG A 487 0.79 -18.24 7.06
C ARG A 487 1.65 -18.25 8.31
N SER A 488 2.74 -17.48 8.25
CA SER A 488 3.52 -17.15 9.45
C SER A 488 2.80 -16.10 10.30
N LEU A 489 3.11 -16.04 11.60
CA LEU A 489 2.63 -15.01 12.52
C LEU A 489 3.01 -13.59 12.05
N VAL A 490 4.18 -13.43 11.43
CA VAL A 490 4.64 -12.14 10.90
C VAL A 490 3.79 -11.72 9.71
N GLU A 491 3.51 -12.64 8.78
CA GLU A 491 2.64 -12.36 7.63
C GLU A 491 1.21 -12.04 8.08
N THR A 492 0.67 -12.81 9.02
CA THR A 492 -0.65 -12.53 9.62
C THR A 492 -0.70 -11.14 10.25
N LEU A 493 0.34 -10.75 11.00
CA LEU A 493 0.45 -9.41 11.58
C LEU A 493 0.43 -8.32 10.51
N LEU A 494 1.23 -8.46 9.46
CA LEU A 494 1.29 -7.49 8.36
C LEU A 494 -0.07 -7.36 7.67
N LEU A 495 -0.75 -8.47 7.41
CA LEU A 495 -2.06 -8.47 6.78
C LEU A 495 -3.13 -7.81 7.63
N ARG A 496 -3.24 -8.15 8.91
CA ARG A 496 -4.23 -7.51 9.80
C ARG A 496 -3.94 -6.02 9.96
N SER A 497 -2.66 -5.65 10.07
CA SER A 497 -2.27 -4.25 10.16
C SER A 497 -2.60 -3.48 8.88
N ALA A 498 -2.36 -4.09 7.71
CA ALA A 498 -2.72 -3.51 6.42
C ALA A 498 -4.24 -3.44 6.25
N TRP A 499 -4.98 -4.51 6.59
CA TRP A 499 -6.44 -4.56 6.54
C TRP A 499 -7.07 -3.45 7.39
N ALA A 500 -6.63 -3.29 8.64
CA ALA A 500 -7.12 -2.25 9.54
C ALA A 500 -6.80 -0.81 9.09
N LYS A 501 -5.93 -0.65 8.08
CA LYS A 501 -5.67 0.63 7.41
C LYS A 501 -6.32 0.70 6.03
N TYR A 502 -6.77 -0.44 5.52
CA TYR A 502 -7.45 -0.56 4.25
C TYR A 502 -8.94 -0.26 4.40
N GLU A 503 -9.61 -0.95 5.34
CA GLU A 503 -10.94 -0.63 5.87
C GLU A 503 -10.97 0.79 6.46
#